data_AF-A0A7W6ESE2-F1
#
_entry.id   AF-A0A7W6ESE2-F1
#
_cell.length_a   1.000
_cell.length_b   1.000
_cell.length_c   1.000
_cell.angle_alpha   90.00
_cell.angle_beta   90.00
_cell.angle_gamma   90.00
#
_symmetry.space_group_name_H-M   'P 1'
#
loop_
_entity.id
_entity.type
_entity.pdbx_description
1 polymer ?
#
loop_
_entity_poly.entity_id
_entity_poly.type
_entity_poly.pdbx_seq_one_letter_code
_entity_poly.pdbx_strand_id
1 'polypeptide(L)' 'MEHSRPEYLVDKLLSNKLSKEEFDELLVGLGATEMAPEYSVILEEYFNKLMSEHDAKTPFQLR' A
#
# COMPACT_ATOMS: atom_id res chain seq x y z
N MET A 1 2.91 18.37 1.52
CA MET A 1 3.37 17.46 2.58
C MET A 1 4.49 16.66 1.95
N GLU A 2 5.67 16.60 2.56
CA GLU A 2 6.71 15.70 2.06
C GLU A 2 6.20 14.27 2.24
N HIS A 3 6.06 13.51 1.15
CA HIS A 3 5.67 12.10 1.23
C HIS A 3 6.76 11.34 1.99
N SER A 4 6.36 10.54 2.96
CA SER A 4 7.30 9.70 3.69
C SER A 4 7.95 8.68 2.74
N ARG A 5 9.18 8.23 3.01
CA ARG A 5 9.85 7.26 2.14
C ARG A 5 9.04 5.97 1.94
N PRO A 6 8.41 5.39 2.98
CA PRO A 6 7.52 4.23 2.82
C PRO A 6 6.33 4.49 1.89
N GLU A 7 5.69 5.66 2.03
CA GLU A 7 4.54 6.07 1.20
C GLU A 7 4.94 6.19 -0.27
N TYR A 8 6.08 6.82 -0.54
CA TYR A 8 6.64 6.92 -1.89
C TYR A 8 6.89 5.56 -2.53
N LEU A 9 7.44 4.60 -1.77
CA LEU A 9 7.74 3.26 -2.27
C LEU A 9 6.46 2.47 -2.55
N VAL A 10 5.46 2.56 -1.67
CA VAL A 10 4.15 1.92 -1.88
C VAL A 10 3.43 2.53 -3.09
N ASP A 11 3.42 3.85 -3.25
CA ASP A 11 2.80 4.51 -4.41
C ASP A 11 3.44 4.08 -5.73
N LYS A 12 4.77 3.98 -5.76
CA LYS A 12 5.49 3.50 -6.94
C LYS A 12 5.24 2.02 -7.23
N LEU A 13 5.12 1.18 -6.20
CA LEU A 13 4.74 -0.23 -6.34
C LEU A 13 3.38 -0.34 -7.03
N LEU A 14 2.38 0.36 -6.50
CA LEU A 14 1.00 0.35 -7.02
C LEU A 14 0.91 0.95 -8.44
N SER A 15 1.81 1.88 -8.78
CA SER A 15 1.90 2.49 -10.10
C SER A 15 2.73 1.69 -11.11
N ASN A 16 3.29 0.53 -10.73
CA ASN A 16 4.24 -0.25 -11.53
C ASN A 16 5.47 0.57 -11.99
N LYS A 17 5.95 1.50 -11.16
CA LYS A 17 7.07 2.41 -11.45
C LYS A 17 8.24 2.26 -10.47
N LEU A 18 8.22 1.19 -9.67
CA LEU A 18 9.26 0.89 -8.70
C LEU A 18 10.50 0.34 -9.41
N SER A 19 11.68 0.90 -9.12
CA SER A 19 12.94 0.32 -9.59
C SER A 19 13.29 -0.94 -8.82
N LYS A 20 14.29 -1.70 -9.30
CA LYS A 20 14.78 -2.89 -8.59
C LYS A 20 15.35 -2.52 -7.21
N GLU A 21 16.14 -1.47 -7.14
CA GLU A 21 16.77 -1.00 -5.90
C GLU A 21 15.71 -0.54 -4.89
N GLU A 22 14.67 0.15 -5.36
CA GLU A 22 13.53 0.58 -4.55
C GLU A 22 12.68 -0.61 -4.09
N PHE A 23 12.58 -1.66 -4.90
CA PHE A 23 11.91 -2.90 -4.53
C PHE A 23 12.67 -3.64 -3.44
N ASP A 24 13.99 -3.77 -3.57
CA ASP A 24 14.83 -4.39 -2.54
C ASP A 24 14.73 -3.60 -1.21
N GLU A 25 14.71 -2.26 -1.27
CA GLU A 25 14.49 -1.39 -0.10
C GLU A 25 13.11 -1.63 0.54
N LEU A 26 12.04 -1.68 -0.27
CA LEU A 26 10.70 -1.97 0.20
C LEU A 26 10.62 -3.35 0.87
N LEU A 27 11.24 -4.38 0.28
CA LEU A 27 11.26 -5.73 0.85
C LEU A 27 11.98 -5.77 2.21
N VAL A 28 13.05 -5.01 2.39
CA VAL A 28 13.72 -4.89 3.69
C VAL A 28 12.80 -4.23 4.72
N GLY A 29 12.05 -3.20 4.33
CA GLY A 29 11.10 -2.49 5.21
C GLY A 29 9.86 -3.31 5.59
N LEU A 30 9.40 -4.18 4.68
CA LEU A 30 8.33 -5.15 4.98
C LEU A 30 8.81 -6.30 5.89
N GLY A 31 10.13 -6.49 5.98
CA GLY A 31 10.77 -7.40 6.90
C GLY A 31 10.64 -8.89 6.53
N ALA A 32 11.55 -9.70 7.07
CA ALA A 32 11.46 -11.16 7.04
C ALA A 32 10.79 -11.74 8.31
N THR A 33 10.56 -10.92 9.34
CA THR A 33 10.06 -11.36 10.66
C THR A 33 8.93 -10.48 11.16
N GLU A 34 9.12 -9.16 11.22
CA GLU A 34 8.08 -8.21 11.60
C GLU A 34 8.19 -6.96 10.71
N MET A 35 7.06 -6.53 10.16
CA MET A 35 6.95 -5.39 9.25
C MET A 35 7.15 -4.09 10.03
N ALA A 36 7.87 -3.12 9.45
CA ALA A 36 7.98 -1.82 10.09
C ALA A 36 6.59 -1.15 10.18
N PRO A 37 6.21 -0.56 11.33
CA PRO A 37 4.86 -0.05 11.56
C PRO A 37 4.36 0.93 10.49
N GLU A 38 5.26 1.73 9.91
CA GLU A 38 4.95 2.71 8.89
C GLU A 38 4.35 2.06 7.63
N TYR A 39 4.92 0.93 7.18
CA TYR A 39 4.38 0.21 6.03
C TYR A 39 3.04 -0.45 6.36
N SER A 40 2.87 -0.97 7.58
CA SER A 40 1.60 -1.58 8.01
C SER A 40 0.45 -0.58 7.95
N VAL A 41 0.67 0.64 8.48
CA VAL A 41 -0.35 1.70 8.46
C VAL A 41 -0.71 2.09 7.03
N ILE A 42 0.28 2.33 6.17
CA ILE A 42 0.04 2.77 4.78
C ILE A 42 -0.72 1.70 3.98
N LEU A 43 -0.35 0.42 4.13
CA LEU A 43 -1.01 -0.68 3.44
C LEU A 43 -2.44 -0.90 3.95
N GLU A 44 -2.67 -0.76 5.26
CA GLU A 44 -4.00 -0.84 5.86
C GLU A 44 -4.91 0.30 5.37
N GLU A 45 -4.43 1.53 5.35
CA GLU A 45 -5.14 2.69 4.80
C GLU A 45 -5.50 2.47 3.33
N TYR A 46 -4.55 1.99 2.53
CA TYR A 46 -4.78 1.69 1.13
C TYR A 46 -5.80 0.57 0.92
N PHE A 47 -5.72 -0.51 1.70
CA PHE A 47 -6.69 -1.60 1.67
C PHE A 47 -8.10 -1.12 2.01
N ASN A 48 -8.25 -0.34 3.08
CA ASN A 48 -9.54 0.21 3.50
C ASN A 48 -10.13 1.13 2.44
N LYS A 49 -9.29 1.93 1.76
CA LYS A 49 -9.72 2.73 0.61
C LYS A 49 -10.23 1.86 -0.53
N LEU A 50 -9.53 0.79 -0.90
CA LEU A 50 -9.98 -0.14 -1.95
C LEU A 50 -11.32 -0.80 -1.59
N MET A 51 -11.49 -1.23 -0.34
CA MET A 51 -12.75 -1.80 0.13
C MET A 51 -13.89 -0.79 0.07
N SER A 52 -13.66 0.46 0.49
CA SER A 52 -14.64 1.53 0.37
C SER A 52 -15.02 1.82 -1.09
N GLU A 53 -14.05 1.84 -2.00
CA GLU A 53 -14.30 1.99 -3.43
C GLU A 53 -15.08 0.81 -4.02
N HIS A 54 -14.77 -0.42 -3.58
CA HIS A 54 -15.52 -1.61 -3.97
C HIS A 54 -16.98 -1.50 -3.52
N ASP A 55 -17.22 -1.23 -2.24
CA ASP A 55 -18.57 -1.13 -1.68
C ASP A 55 -19.38 -0.01 -2.34
N ALA A 56 -18.73 1.13 -2.64
CA ALA A 56 -19.34 2.21 -3.41
C ALA A 56 -19.67 1.81 -4.86
N LYS A 57 -18.88 0.93 -5.48
CA LYS A 57 -19.08 0.41 -6.85
C LYS A 57 -20.04 -0.78 -6.91
N THR A 58 -20.30 -1.47 -5.80
CA THR A 58 -21.32 -2.53 -5.67
C THR A 58 -22.42 -2.14 -4.67
N PRO A 59 -23.34 -1.21 -5.01
CA PRO A 59 -24.35 -0.75 -4.05
C PRO A 59 -25.37 -1.83 -3.66
N PHE A 60 -25.68 -2.80 -4.53
CA PHE A 60 -26.75 -3.77 -4.30
C PHE A 60 -26.56 -5.05 -5.15
N GLN A 61 -26.18 -6.16 -4.52
CA GLN A 61 -26.42 -7.52 -5.03
C GLN A 61 -27.12 -8.41 -4.00
N LEU A 62 -28.03 -7.84 -3.20
CA LEU A 62 -29.03 -8.59 -2.45
C LEU A 62 -30.40 -8.25 -3.04
N ARG A 63 -30.82 -9.08 -4.00
CA ARG A 63 -32.23 -9.31 -4.34
C ARG A 63 -32.64 -10.65 -3.76
#